data_AF-A0A662C2H0-F1
#
_entry.id   AF-A0A662C2H0-F1
#
_cell.length_a   1.000
_cell.length_b   1.000
_cell.length_c   1.000
_cell.angle_alpha   90.00
_cell.angle_beta   90.00
_cell.angle_gamma   90.00
#
_symmetry.space_group_name_H-M   'P 1'
#
loop_
_entity.id
_entity.type
_entity.pdbx_description
1 polymer ?
#
loop_
_entity_poly.entity_id
_entity_poly.type
_entity_poly.pdbx_seq_one_letter_code
_entity_poly.pdbx_strand_id
1 'polypeptide(L)'
;MKTIKLILFGTLILAVVACSHKPTIEELKKFAAIETYPEDAILDTISNKKALIIVAHDDDDCMMSGTIAKLTANGWTIKQLSFEVHNIPGENRNAAHIICEGSEKILEDGLYRPGMD
;
A
#
# COMPACT_ATOMS: atom_id res chain seq x y z
N MET A 1 -43.56 20.47 -11.01
CA MET A 1 -42.98 19.13 -11.24
C MET A 1 -41.88 19.09 -12.31
N LYS A 2 -42.07 19.66 -13.51
CA LYS A 2 -41.04 19.66 -14.57
C LYS A 2 -39.73 20.37 -14.16
N THR A 3 -39.83 21.53 -13.53
CA THR A 3 -38.67 22.30 -13.04
C THR A 3 -37.88 21.56 -11.96
N ILE A 4 -38.57 20.90 -11.02
CA ILE A 4 -37.94 20.09 -9.97
C ILE A 4 -37.19 18.89 -10.58
N LYS A 5 -37.77 18.23 -11.58
CA LYS A 5 -37.11 17.13 -12.31
C LYS A 5 -35.86 17.61 -13.07
N LEU A 6 -35.88 18.81 -13.65
CA LEU A 6 -34.73 19.42 -14.32
C LEU A 6 -33.60 19.76 -13.35
N ILE A 7 -33.91 20.29 -12.17
CA ILE A 7 -32.92 20.58 -11.13
C ILE A 7 -32.30 19.29 -10.59
N LEU A 8 -33.11 18.26 -10.34
CA LEU A 8 -32.64 16.93 -9.92
C LEU A 8 -31.73 16.27 -10.98
N PHE A 9 -32.08 16.42 -12.26
CA PHE A 9 -31.27 15.88 -13.34
C PHE A 9 -29.94 16.64 -13.49
N GLY A 10 -29.96 17.97 -13.38
CA GLY A 10 -28.75 18.80 -13.41
C GLY A 10 -27.81 18.52 -12.23
N THR A 11 -28.35 18.36 -11.03
CA THR A 11 -27.57 18.01 -9.83
C THR A 11 -26.99 16.60 -9.92
N LEU A 12 -27.72 15.63 -10.48
CA LEU A 12 -27.19 14.28 -10.72
C LEU A 12 -26.02 14.29 -11.71
N ILE A 13 -26.11 15.06 -12.82
CA ILE A 13 -25.01 15.19 -13.78
C ILE A 13 -23.79 15.82 -13.11
N LEU A 14 -23.97 16.90 -12.34
CA LEU A 14 -22.89 17.54 -11.59
C LEU A 14 -22.23 16.58 -10.61
N ALA A 15 -23.00 15.76 -9.89
CA ALA A 15 -22.46 14.77 -8.96
C ALA A 15 -21.65 13.69 -9.68
N VAL A 16 -22.14 13.17 -10.82
CA VAL A 16 -21.42 12.17 -11.63
C VAL A 16 -20.12 12.75 -12.18
N VAL A 17 -20.14 13.98 -12.70
CA VAL A 17 -18.93 14.63 -13.25
C VAL A 17 -17.92 14.93 -12.13
N ALA A 18 -18.37 15.44 -10.99
CA ALA A 18 -17.49 15.76 -9.86
C ALA A 18 -16.80 14.53 -9.26
N CYS A 19 -17.44 13.36 -9.29
CA CYS A 19 -16.87 12.11 -8.75
C CYS A 19 -16.08 11.30 -9.81
N SER A 20 -15.96 11.79 -11.04
CA SER A 20 -15.33 11.05 -12.13
C SER A 20 -13.84 11.35 -12.32
N HIS A 21 -13.33 12.40 -11.68
CA HIS A 21 -11.93 12.78 -11.80
C HIS A 21 -11.03 11.75 -11.10
N LYS A 22 -10.20 11.08 -11.89
CA LYS A 22 -9.10 10.25 -11.42
C LYS A 22 -7.80 10.99 -11.71
N PRO A 23 -6.90 11.13 -10.73
CA PRO A 23 -5.61 11.76 -10.98
C PRO A 23 -4.85 10.98 -12.05
N THR A 24 -4.26 11.70 -12.99
CA THR A 24 -3.34 11.14 -13.99
C THR A 24 -2.01 10.78 -13.34
N ILE A 25 -1.26 9.87 -13.96
CA ILE A 25 0.09 9.50 -13.49
C ILE A 25 1.00 10.73 -13.38
N GLU A 26 0.92 11.65 -14.34
CA GLU A 26 1.72 12.88 -14.34
C GLU A 26 1.34 13.84 -13.19
N GLU A 27 0.08 13.87 -12.78
CA GLU A 27 -0.34 14.61 -11.58
C GLU A 27 0.21 13.97 -10.30
N LEU A 28 0.19 12.64 -10.22
CA LEU A 28 0.74 11.90 -9.08
C LEU A 28 2.26 12.05 -8.97
N LYS A 29 2.98 12.08 -10.09
CA LYS A 29 4.44 12.27 -10.12
C LYS A 29 4.90 13.59 -9.49
N LYS A 30 4.04 14.60 -9.40
CA LYS A 30 4.36 15.87 -8.70
C LYS A 30 4.58 15.69 -7.21
N PHE A 31 4.10 14.59 -6.63
CA PHE A 31 4.29 14.23 -5.23
C PHE A 31 5.43 13.23 -5.03
N ALA A 32 6.16 12.87 -6.09
CA ALA A 32 7.34 12.02 -5.96
C ALA A 32 8.41 12.73 -5.13
N ALA A 33 9.16 11.96 -4.34
CA ALA A 33 10.32 12.45 -3.61
C ALA A 33 11.29 13.13 -4.58
N ILE A 34 11.76 14.32 -4.22
CA ILE A 34 12.74 15.10 -4.98
C ILE A 34 14.14 15.00 -4.37
N GLU A 35 14.22 14.43 -3.17
CA GLU A 35 15.43 14.19 -2.43
C GLU A 35 16.32 13.18 -3.17
N THR A 36 17.61 13.44 -3.15
CA THR A 36 18.61 12.47 -3.62
C THR A 36 19.34 11.90 -2.42
N TYR A 37 19.52 10.59 -2.44
CA TYR A 37 20.25 9.85 -1.40
C TYR A 37 21.51 9.25 -2.02
N PRO A 38 22.58 9.07 -1.24
CA PRO A 38 23.76 8.32 -1.69
C PRO A 38 23.38 6.92 -2.18
N GLU A 39 24.17 6.36 -3.09
CA GLU A 39 24.04 4.96 -3.46
C GLU A 39 24.24 4.03 -2.26
N ASP A 40 23.59 2.87 -2.28
CA ASP A 40 23.64 1.93 -1.17
C ASP A 40 24.95 1.13 -1.22
N ALA A 41 25.88 1.46 -0.34
CA ALA A 41 27.19 0.82 -0.30
C ALA A 41 27.18 -0.62 0.26
N ILE A 42 26.09 -1.04 0.91
CA ILE A 42 26.04 -2.31 1.65
C ILE A 42 25.09 -3.29 0.97
N LEU A 43 23.83 -2.92 0.79
CA LEU A 43 22.80 -3.83 0.27
C LEU A 43 23.11 -4.28 -1.16
N ASP A 44 23.77 -3.45 -1.96
CA ASP A 44 24.19 -3.81 -3.32
C ASP A 44 25.32 -4.87 -3.34
N THR A 45 26.04 -5.04 -2.24
CA THR A 45 27.10 -6.07 -2.10
C THR A 45 26.57 -7.43 -1.67
N ILE A 46 25.31 -7.51 -1.22
CA ILE A 46 24.72 -8.74 -0.69
C ILE A 46 24.38 -9.70 -1.85
N SER A 47 25.01 -10.88 -1.83
CA SER A 47 24.78 -11.93 -2.83
C SER A 47 23.47 -12.68 -2.62
N ASN A 48 23.10 -12.97 -1.37
CA ASN A 48 21.84 -13.62 -1.02
C ASN A 48 20.78 -12.55 -0.66
N LYS A 49 20.08 -12.06 -1.68
CA LYS A 49 19.12 -10.95 -1.59
C LYS A 49 17.80 -11.40 -0.96
N LYS A 50 17.79 -11.60 0.35
CA LYS A 50 16.60 -11.97 1.12
C LYS A 50 16.42 -11.03 2.30
N ALA A 51 15.21 -10.53 2.50
CA ALA A 51 14.87 -9.69 3.64
C ALA A 51 13.61 -10.20 4.35
N LEU A 52 13.53 -9.92 5.65
CA LEU A 52 12.38 -10.16 6.50
C LEU A 52 11.93 -8.83 7.09
N ILE A 53 10.66 -8.51 6.92
CA ILE A 53 10.01 -7.34 7.51
C ILE A 53 9.11 -7.83 8.64
N ILE A 54 9.20 -7.18 9.80
CA ILE A 54 8.37 -7.48 10.97
C ILE A 54 7.62 -6.20 11.33
N VAL A 55 6.30 -6.26 11.34
CA VAL A 55 5.40 -5.12 11.58
C VAL A 55 4.30 -5.47 12.57
N ALA A 56 3.66 -4.46 13.18
CA ALA A 56 2.52 -4.69 14.05
C ALA A 56 1.29 -5.09 13.22
N HIS A 57 0.93 -4.22 12.28
CA HIS A 57 -0.16 -4.42 11.34
C HIS A 57 0.39 -4.57 9.93
N ASP A 58 -0.34 -5.27 9.08
CA ASP A 58 0.11 -5.63 7.73
C ASP A 58 0.18 -4.45 6.74
N ASP A 59 -0.19 -3.24 7.17
CA ASP A 59 -0.11 -1.98 6.44
C ASP A 59 0.96 -0.99 6.98
N ASP A 60 1.66 -1.30 8.08
CA ASP A 60 2.72 -0.46 8.64
C ASP A 60 3.93 -0.32 7.67
N ASP A 61 4.08 -1.27 6.74
CA ASP A 61 5.10 -1.28 5.69
C ASP A 61 4.89 -0.18 4.63
N CYS A 62 3.75 0.51 4.66
CA CYS A 62 3.43 1.64 3.77
C CYS A 62 4.49 2.74 3.81
N MET A 63 5.02 3.07 4.99
CA MET A 63 6.06 4.10 5.18
C MET A 63 7.40 3.73 4.51
N MET A 64 7.64 2.44 4.26
CA MET A 64 8.86 1.92 3.65
C MET A 64 8.63 1.34 2.24
N SER A 65 7.43 1.53 1.68
CA SER A 65 7.02 1.00 0.38
C SER A 65 7.98 1.34 -0.76
N GLY A 66 8.55 2.55 -0.79
CA GLY A 66 9.56 2.94 -1.77
C GLY A 66 10.85 2.13 -1.67
N THR A 67 11.31 1.85 -0.45
CA THR A 67 12.50 1.02 -0.19
C THR A 67 12.24 -0.43 -0.59
N ILE A 68 11.09 -0.98 -0.19
CA ILE A 68 10.68 -2.34 -0.54
C ILE A 68 10.60 -2.50 -2.07
N ALA A 69 9.98 -1.53 -2.76
CA ALA A 69 9.88 -1.52 -4.21
C ALA A 69 11.26 -1.49 -4.88
N LYS A 70 12.18 -0.63 -4.40
CA LYS A 70 13.56 -0.55 -4.91
C LYS A 70 14.31 -1.87 -4.72
N LEU A 71 14.23 -2.47 -3.53
CA LEU A 71 14.91 -3.73 -3.23
C LEU A 71 14.33 -4.88 -4.07
N THR A 72 13.02 -4.97 -4.18
CA THR A 72 12.34 -5.98 -5.02
C THR A 72 12.76 -5.84 -6.49
N ALA A 73 12.81 -4.61 -7.02
CA ALA A 73 13.32 -4.33 -8.37
C ALA A 73 14.79 -4.74 -8.55
N ASN A 74 15.59 -4.66 -7.48
CA ASN A 74 16.98 -5.11 -7.45
C ASN A 74 17.14 -6.62 -7.19
N GLY A 75 16.05 -7.41 -7.24
CA GLY A 75 16.06 -8.87 -7.13
C GLY A 75 16.05 -9.41 -5.70
N TRP A 76 15.61 -8.61 -4.73
CA TRP A 76 15.40 -9.10 -3.36
C TRP A 76 14.09 -9.87 -3.24
N THR A 77 14.14 -11.03 -2.57
CA THR A 77 12.94 -11.72 -2.06
C THR A 77 12.64 -11.20 -0.67
N ILE A 78 11.48 -10.60 -0.47
CA ILE A 78 11.10 -9.96 0.78
C ILE A 78 9.86 -10.64 1.33
N LYS A 79 9.95 -11.19 2.54
CA LYS A 79 8.81 -11.70 3.30
C LYS A 79 8.40 -10.73 4.39
N GLN A 80 7.10 -10.62 4.63
CA GLN A 80 6.57 -9.90 5.78
C GLN A 80 5.98 -10.87 6.81
N LEU A 81 6.20 -10.53 8.07
CA LEU A 81 5.49 -11.12 9.19
C LEU A 81 4.80 -10.01 9.98
N SER A 82 3.53 -10.22 10.33
CA SER A 82 2.72 -9.25 11.07
C SER A 82 2.08 -9.87 12.31
N PHE A 83 1.82 -9.07 13.34
CA PHE A 83 1.04 -9.53 14.49
C PHE A 83 -0.47 -9.59 14.16
N GLU A 84 -0.94 -8.68 13.32
CA GLU A 84 -2.29 -8.73 12.73
C GLU A 84 -2.22 -8.71 11.20
N VAL A 85 -3.12 -9.48 10.55
CA VAL A 85 -3.15 -9.62 9.09
C VAL A 85 -4.59 -9.49 8.60
N HIS A 86 -4.81 -8.59 7.65
CA HIS A 86 -6.10 -8.32 7.05
C HIS A 86 -6.11 -8.75 5.58
N ASN A 87 -7.08 -9.59 5.24
CA ASN A 87 -7.33 -9.90 3.84
C ASN A 87 -8.09 -8.75 3.17
N ILE A 88 -7.76 -8.48 1.90
CA ILE A 88 -8.53 -7.56 1.07
C ILE A 88 -9.95 -8.12 0.92
N PRO A 89 -11.02 -7.34 1.13
CA PRO A 89 -12.39 -7.83 1.02
C PRO A 89 -12.66 -8.52 -0.33
N GLY A 90 -13.05 -9.79 -0.29
CA GLY A 90 -13.33 -10.59 -1.48
C GLY A 90 -12.11 -11.29 -2.10
N GLU A 91 -10.92 -11.14 -1.52
CA GLU A 91 -9.69 -11.79 -1.97
C GLU A 91 -9.07 -12.64 -0.86
N ASN A 92 -8.30 -13.67 -1.22
CA ASN A 92 -7.55 -14.51 -0.28
C ASN A 92 -6.07 -14.06 -0.20
N ARG A 93 -5.84 -12.74 -0.10
CA ARG A 93 -4.51 -12.14 0.06
C ARG A 93 -4.58 -10.83 0.83
N ASN A 94 -3.46 -10.46 1.46
CA ASN A 94 -3.29 -9.18 2.16
C ASN A 94 -2.68 -8.10 1.26
N ALA A 95 -2.77 -6.85 1.71
CA ALA A 95 -2.27 -5.68 1.00
C ALA A 95 -0.74 -5.71 0.78
N ALA A 96 0.02 -6.37 1.65
CA ALA A 96 1.47 -6.51 1.52
C ALA A 96 1.90 -7.21 0.21
N HIS A 97 1.03 -8.02 -0.42
CA HIS A 97 1.27 -8.60 -1.75
C HIS A 97 1.41 -7.56 -2.87
N ILE A 98 1.08 -6.29 -2.61
CA ILE A 98 1.28 -5.19 -3.57
C ILE A 98 2.78 -4.85 -3.68
N ILE A 99 3.54 -4.98 -2.60
CA ILE A 99 4.93 -4.51 -2.53
C ILE A 99 5.96 -5.61 -2.19
N CYS A 100 5.53 -6.75 -1.63
CA CYS A 100 6.40 -7.88 -1.31
C CYS A 100 5.70 -9.25 -1.52
N GLU A 101 6.27 -10.35 -1.01
CA GLU A 101 5.72 -11.71 -1.12
C GLU A 101 4.49 -11.97 -0.21
N GLY A 102 3.86 -10.90 0.30
CA GLY A 102 2.76 -10.96 1.25
C GLY A 102 3.20 -11.04 2.71
N SER A 103 2.20 -10.99 3.60
CA SER A 103 2.37 -11.12 5.05
C SER A 103 1.85 -12.45 5.62
N GLU A 104 2.56 -13.00 6.60
CA GLU A 104 2.12 -14.14 7.42
C GLU A 104 1.98 -13.72 8.89
N LYS A 105 1.02 -14.32 9.63
CA LYS A 105 0.81 -14.00 11.05
C LYS A 105 1.92 -14.62 11.91
N ILE A 106 2.54 -13.82 12.79
CA ILE A 106 3.67 -14.28 13.64
C ILE A 106 3.23 -15.27 14.72
N LEU A 107 2.05 -15.08 15.30
CA LEU A 107 1.54 -15.88 16.41
C LEU A 107 0.13 -16.38 16.11
N GLU A 108 -0.06 -17.70 16.14
CA GLU A 108 -1.39 -18.33 16.01
C GLU A 108 -2.16 -18.37 17.34
N ASP A 109 -1.48 -18.17 18.48
CA ASP A 109 -2.02 -18.37 19.82
C ASP A 109 -2.76 -17.14 20.41
N GLY A 110 -2.71 -15.99 19.73
CA GLY A 110 -3.42 -14.78 20.15
C GLY A 110 -2.87 -14.12 21.42
N LEU A 111 -1.63 -14.40 21.82
CA LEU A 111 -1.02 -13.83 23.04
C LEU A 111 -0.63 -12.35 22.93
N TYR A 112 -1.01 -11.65 21.86
CA TYR A 112 -0.79 -10.21 21.77
C TYR A 112 -1.91 -9.46 22.50
N ARG A 113 -1.56 -8.37 23.19
CA ARG A 113 -2.56 -7.48 23.79
C ARG A 113 -3.35 -6.83 22.64
N PRO A 114 -4.67 -7.02 22.54
CA PRO A 114 -5.44 -6.32 21.53
C PRO A 114 -5.27 -4.81 21.72
N GLY A 115 -4.98 -4.12 20.62
CA GLY A 115 -5.04 -2.67 20.57
C GLY A 115 -6.40 -2.17 21.04
N MET A 116 -6.43 -1.03 21.72
CA MET A 116 -7.69 -0.39 22.16
C MET A 116 -8.12 0.74 21.22
N ASP A 117 -7.47 0.82 20.07
CA ASP A 117 -7.63 1.83 19.01
C ASP A 117 -8.88 1.62 18.16
#